data_AF-A0A8K0IRY6-F1
#
_entry.id   AF-A0A8K0IRY6-F1
#
_cell.length_a   1.000
_cell.length_b   1.000
_cell.length_c   1.000
_cell.angle_alpha   90.00
_cell.angle_beta   90.00
_cell.angle_gamma   90.00
#
_symmetry.space_group_name_H-M   'P 1'
#
loop_
_entity.id
_entity.type
_entity.pdbx_description
1 polymer ?
#
loop_
_entity_poly.entity_id
_entity_poly.type
_entity_poly.pdbx_seq_one_letter_code
_entity_poly.pdbx_strand_id
1 'polypeptide(L)'
;MPILQNSKMDMFYYVELMGISIGGSRVPKVSAGNLRLDSVIEKGGVIVDSRTSVMRLVRLAYTALWDAFKAGVAELRAAPSGFSLFDTCYNIIGKMEVKVPTVVMHLGSGASMPLSTENYLISMDTKGTFYFAFVGTDSGNTQQ
;
A
#
# COMPACT_ATOMS: atom_id res chain seq x y z
N MET A 1 17.48 -5.21 -10.79
CA MET A 1 16.81 -4.79 -12.04
C MET A 1 17.26 -3.37 -12.35
N PRO A 2 17.68 -3.02 -13.57
CA PRO A 2 17.92 -1.63 -13.88
C PRO A 2 16.60 -0.99 -14.33
N ILE A 3 16.08 -0.07 -13.53
CA ILE A 3 15.06 0.89 -13.98
C ILE A 3 15.83 1.95 -14.76
N LEU A 4 15.57 2.05 -16.06
CA LEU A 4 16.14 3.07 -16.92
C LEU A 4 15.00 3.98 -17.39
N GLN A 5 15.01 5.21 -16.88
CA GLN A 5 14.00 6.24 -17.09
C GLN A 5 14.55 7.32 -18.04
N ASN A 6 13.72 7.82 -18.96
CA ASN A 6 14.13 8.77 -20.00
C ASN A 6 12.98 9.75 -20.32
N SER A 7 13.20 11.01 -20.68
CA SER A 7 13.99 12.08 -20.02
C SER A 7 13.22 13.42 -20.07
N LYS A 8 11.90 13.37 -20.31
CA LYS A 8 11.03 14.55 -20.43
C LYS A 8 9.80 14.55 -19.51
N MET A 9 9.79 13.71 -18.47
CA MET A 9 8.71 13.50 -17.49
C MET A 9 7.55 12.61 -17.96
N ASP A 10 7.73 11.30 -17.89
CA ASP A 10 6.62 10.36 -17.72
C ASP A 10 6.47 10.01 -16.24
N MET A 11 5.26 10.17 -15.70
CA MET A 11 4.97 10.19 -14.25
C MET A 11 4.42 8.87 -13.69
N PHE A 12 4.09 7.89 -14.54
CA PHE A 12 3.46 6.64 -14.15
C PHE A 12 4.22 5.45 -14.73
N TYR A 13 4.53 4.46 -13.89
CA TYR A 13 5.06 3.17 -14.33
C TYR A 13 4.07 2.06 -13.98
N TYR A 14 3.69 1.27 -14.98
CA TYR A 14 2.92 0.05 -14.75
C TYR A 14 3.88 -1.08 -14.38
N VAL A 15 3.58 -1.74 -13.27
CA VAL A 15 4.26 -2.96 -12.87
C VAL A 15 3.25 -4.08 -12.73
N GLU A 16 3.64 -5.28 -13.15
CA GLU A 16 2.82 -6.47 -12.97
C GLU A 16 2.92 -6.90 -11.50
N LEU A 17 1.94 -6.56 -10.66
CA LEU A 17 1.93 -6.97 -9.25
C LEU A 17 1.26 -8.34 -9.10
N MET A 18 2.04 -9.33 -8.66
CA MET A 18 1.59 -10.70 -8.41
C MET A 18 0.95 -10.89 -7.05
N GLY A 19 1.36 -10.08 -6.07
CA GLY A 19 0.77 -10.06 -4.74
C GLY A 19 1.58 -9.24 -3.76
N ILE A 20 1.10 -9.15 -2.52
CA ILE A 20 1.80 -8.48 -1.41
C ILE A 20 1.92 -9.46 -0.24
N SER A 21 3.04 -9.39 0.47
CA SER A 21 3.21 -10.03 1.77
C SER A 21 3.27 -9.02 2.90
N ILE A 22 2.73 -9.42 4.05
CA ILE A 22 2.88 -8.73 5.33
C ILE A 22 3.46 -9.71 6.34
N GLY A 23 4.56 -9.34 7.00
CA GLY A 23 5.21 -10.17 8.01
C GLY A 23 5.64 -11.55 7.47
N GLY A 24 6.04 -11.61 6.20
CA GLY A 24 6.42 -12.85 5.51
C GLY A 24 5.26 -13.70 4.99
N SER A 25 4.00 -13.36 5.27
CA SER A 25 2.82 -14.11 4.82
C SER A 25 2.12 -13.42 3.66
N ARG A 26 1.68 -14.19 2.65
CA ARG A 26 0.92 -13.66 1.52
C ARG A 26 -0.47 -13.22 1.91
N VAL A 27 -0.90 -12.07 1.39
CA VAL A 27 -2.25 -11.56 1.57
C VAL A 27 -3.19 -12.22 0.55
N PRO A 28 -4.14 -13.09 0.96
CA PRO A 28 -4.86 -14.00 0.04
C PRO A 28 -5.71 -13.32 -1.04
N LYS A 29 -6.12 -12.06 -0.85
CA LYS A 29 -6.96 -11.31 -1.80
C LYS A 29 -6.18 -10.31 -2.66
N VAL A 30 -4.87 -10.23 -2.48
CA VAL A 30 -3.96 -9.42 -3.29
C VAL A 30 -3.22 -10.36 -4.25
N SER A 31 -3.82 -10.59 -5.41
CA SER A 31 -3.33 -11.54 -6.41
C SER A 31 -3.28 -10.92 -7.80
N ALA A 32 -2.45 -11.48 -8.67
CA ALA A 32 -2.36 -11.11 -10.09
C ALA A 32 -3.74 -11.04 -10.76
N GLY A 33 -4.64 -11.99 -10.47
CA GLY A 33 -5.99 -12.03 -11.03
C GLY A 33 -6.83 -10.79 -10.67
N ASN A 34 -6.73 -10.33 -9.42
CA ASN A 34 -7.50 -9.18 -8.92
C ASN A 34 -6.84 -7.84 -9.25
N LEU A 35 -5.57 -7.85 -9.67
CA LEU A 35 -4.76 -6.67 -9.94
C LEU A 35 -4.39 -6.54 -11.42
N ARG A 36 -4.91 -7.44 -12.27
CA ARG A 36 -4.61 -7.47 -13.69
C ARG A 36 -5.08 -6.19 -14.37
N LEU A 37 -4.21 -5.61 -15.18
CA LEU A 37 -4.58 -4.52 -16.08
C LEU A 37 -5.39 -5.12 -17.22
N ASP A 38 -6.64 -4.67 -17.36
CA ASP A 38 -7.40 -4.81 -18.58
C ASP A 38 -7.07 -3.62 -19.48
N SER A 39 -6.23 -3.87 -20.49
CA SER A 39 -5.77 -2.86 -21.43
C SER A 39 -6.85 -2.39 -22.40
N VAL A 40 -8.00 -3.07 -22.47
CA VAL A 40 -9.10 -2.70 -23.38
C VAL A 40 -10.01 -1.65 -22.74
N ILE A 41 -10.23 -1.76 -21.43
CA ILE A 41 -11.07 -0.80 -20.67
C ILE A 41 -10.25 0.09 -19.73
N GLU A 42 -8.92 0.01 -19.77
CA GLU A 42 -7.96 0.72 -18.89
C GLU A 42 -8.30 0.60 -17.40
N LYS A 43 -8.77 -0.58 -16.96
CA LYS A 43 -9.12 -0.86 -15.56
C LYS A 43 -8.19 -1.90 -14.96
N GLY A 44 -7.89 -1.73 -13.67
CA GLY A 44 -6.96 -2.60 -12.95
C GLY A 44 -5.50 -2.23 -13.22
N GLY A 45 -4.58 -3.16 -12.98
CA GLY A 45 -3.15 -2.87 -12.99
C GLY A 45 -2.69 -2.20 -11.68
N VAL A 46 -1.37 -2.14 -11.51
CA VAL A 46 -0.74 -1.38 -10.43
C VAL A 46 0.11 -0.29 -11.04
N ILE A 47 -0.25 0.94 -10.71
CA ILE A 47 0.50 2.13 -11.08
C ILE A 47 1.43 2.48 -9.93
N VAL A 48 2.72 2.58 -10.23
CA VAL A 48 3.70 3.20 -9.36
C VAL A 48 3.84 4.65 -9.83
N ASP A 49 3.33 5.57 -9.01
CA ASP A 49 3.45 7.01 -9.20
C ASP A 49 4.49 7.56 -8.21
N SER A 50 5.55 8.18 -8.73
CA SER A 50 6.61 8.77 -7.90
C SER A 50 6.23 10.11 -7.26
N ARG A 51 5.06 10.68 -7.60
CA ARG A 51 4.56 11.96 -7.07
C ARG A 51 3.54 11.80 -5.95
N THR A 52 3.01 10.61 -5.70
CA THR A 52 2.07 10.39 -4.60
C THR A 52 2.74 9.71 -3.43
N SER A 53 2.58 10.25 -2.23
CA SER A 53 3.06 9.64 -0.98
C SER A 53 2.24 8.41 -0.54
N VAL A 54 1.24 7.97 -1.34
CA VAL A 54 0.30 6.89 -0.98
C VAL A 54 0.11 5.91 -2.13
N MET A 55 0.05 4.62 -1.79
CA MET A 55 -0.26 3.57 -2.75
C MET A 55 -1.77 3.34 -2.82
N ARG A 56 -2.34 3.43 -4.02
CA ARG A 56 -3.77 3.21 -4.26
C ARG A 56 -4.02 1.77 -4.69
N LEU A 57 -4.94 1.09 -4.02
CA LEU A 57 -5.33 -0.29 -4.32
C LEU A 57 -6.85 -0.36 -4.49
N VAL A 58 -7.32 -1.25 -5.37
CA VAL A 58 -8.76 -1.57 -5.45
C VAL A 58 -9.26 -1.99 -4.07
N ARG A 59 -10.46 -1.54 -3.68
CA ARG A 59 -10.99 -1.69 -2.31
C ARG A 59 -10.84 -3.10 -1.73
N LEU A 60 -11.09 -4.16 -2.53
CA LEU A 60 -10.93 -5.55 -2.09
C LEU A 60 -9.48 -5.88 -1.65
N ALA A 61 -8.50 -5.46 -2.44
CA ALA A 61 -7.08 -5.67 -2.17
C ALA A 61 -6.64 -4.80 -0.99
N TYR A 62 -7.10 -3.55 -0.95
CA TYR A 62 -6.84 -2.62 0.14
C TYR A 62 -7.35 -3.17 1.48
N THR A 63 -8.61 -3.57 1.59
CA THR A 63 -9.19 -4.10 2.84
C THR A 63 -8.43 -5.32 3.34
N ALA A 64 -8.06 -6.24 2.45
CA ALA A 64 -7.30 -7.43 2.84
C ALA A 64 -5.88 -7.10 3.31
N LEU A 65 -5.20 -6.17 2.63
CA LEU A 65 -3.89 -5.69 3.02
C LEU A 65 -3.96 -4.97 4.39
N TRP A 66 -4.98 -4.13 4.55
CA TRP A 66 -5.28 -3.40 5.77
C TRP A 66 -5.51 -4.34 6.96
N ASP A 67 -6.34 -5.37 6.78
CA ASP A 67 -6.62 -6.34 7.84
C ASP A 67 -5.37 -7.14 8.24
N ALA A 68 -4.57 -7.55 7.26
CA ALA A 68 -3.30 -8.22 7.52
C ALA A 68 -2.30 -7.29 8.24
N PHE A 69 -2.24 -6.01 7.85
CA PHE A 69 -1.40 -5.02 8.52
C PHE A 69 -1.83 -4.83 9.97
N LYS A 70 -3.13 -4.57 10.22
CA LYS A 70 -3.71 -4.44 11.57
C LYS A 70 -3.38 -5.63 12.46
N ALA A 71 -3.51 -6.84 11.94
CA ALA A 71 -3.16 -8.06 12.66
C ALA A 71 -1.67 -8.10 13.05
N GLY A 72 -0.79 -7.65 12.15
CA GLY A 72 0.65 -7.55 12.40
C GLY A 72 1.08 -6.45 13.37
N VAL A 73 0.20 -5.48 13.66
CA VAL A 73 0.44 -4.40 14.64
C VAL A 73 -0.57 -4.41 15.79
N ALA A 74 -1.16 -5.56 16.14
CA ALA A 74 -2.22 -5.67 17.14
C ALA A 74 -1.82 -5.15 18.54
N GLU A 75 -0.52 -5.10 18.84
CA GLU A 75 0.01 -4.54 20.09
C GLU A 75 0.05 -3.00 20.13
N LEU A 76 -0.17 -2.34 18.98
CA LEU A 76 -0.22 -0.89 18.88
C LEU A 76 -1.63 -0.39 19.20
N ARG A 77 -1.69 0.67 19.99
CA ARG A 77 -2.96 1.28 20.37
C ARG A 77 -3.48 2.12 19.21
N ALA A 78 -4.66 1.76 18.70
CA ALA A 78 -5.39 2.59 17.75
C ALA A 78 -5.75 3.93 18.40
N ALA A 79 -5.63 5.01 17.63
CA ALA A 79 -6.00 6.36 18.01
C ALA A 79 -7.11 6.89 17.09
N PRO A 80 -7.89 7.89 17.52
CA PRO A 80 -8.84 8.56 16.64
C PRO A 80 -8.11 9.06 15.38
N SER A 81 -8.66 8.77 14.21
CA SER A 81 -8.13 9.32 12.97
C SER A 81 -8.46 10.81 12.89
N GLY A 82 -7.44 11.66 12.86
CA GLY A 82 -7.59 13.09 12.62
C GLY A 82 -7.75 13.46 11.14
N PHE A 83 -7.59 12.49 10.23
CA PHE A 83 -7.61 12.73 8.78
C PHE A 83 -8.56 11.75 8.09
N SER A 84 -9.51 12.28 7.32
CA SER A 84 -10.54 11.49 6.62
C SER A 84 -10.00 10.55 5.54
N LEU A 85 -8.75 10.73 5.10
CA LEU A 85 -8.11 9.93 4.06
C LEU A 85 -7.58 8.57 4.55
N PHE A 86 -7.41 8.38 5.85
CA PHE A 86 -6.80 7.18 6.41
C PHE A 86 -7.76 6.50 7.40
N ASP A 87 -7.96 5.19 7.23
CA ASP A 87 -8.96 4.43 7.99
C ASP A 87 -8.56 4.14 9.45
N THR A 88 -7.28 4.22 9.81
CA THR A 88 -6.76 3.97 11.16
C THR A 88 -5.41 4.66 11.35
N CYS A 89 -5.26 5.11 12.58
CA CYS A 89 -4.21 5.93 13.10
C CYS A 89 -3.65 5.19 14.32
N TYR A 90 -2.33 5.10 14.45
CA TYR A 90 -1.69 4.41 15.59
C TYR A 90 -0.87 5.40 16.41
N ASN A 91 -1.08 5.38 17.72
CA ASN A 91 -0.31 6.16 18.67
C ASN A 91 0.84 5.31 19.20
N ILE A 92 2.07 5.81 19.02
CA ILE A 92 3.30 5.16 19.50
C ILE A 92 4.03 5.97 20.58
N ILE A 93 3.39 7.01 21.14
CA ILE A 93 3.95 7.83 22.23
C ILE A 93 4.40 6.92 23.38
N GLY A 94 5.63 7.13 23.85
CA GLY A 94 6.21 6.38 24.97
C GLY A 94 6.75 5.00 24.60
N LYS A 95 6.73 4.60 23.32
CA LYS A 95 7.42 3.41 22.83
C LYS A 95 8.85 3.80 22.42
N MET A 96 9.87 3.14 22.99
CA MET A 96 11.27 3.30 22.57
C MET A 96 11.54 2.68 21.19
N GLU A 97 10.82 1.60 20.88
CA GLU A 97 10.93 0.87 19.62
C GLU A 97 9.54 0.38 19.21
N VAL A 98 9.22 0.49 17.92
CA VAL A 98 7.97 0.03 17.34
C VAL A 98 8.28 -1.01 16.28
N LYS A 99 7.79 -2.23 16.51
CA LYS A 99 7.86 -3.29 15.52
C LYS A 99 6.66 -3.18 14.61
N VAL A 100 6.92 -3.04 13.32
CA VAL A 100 5.91 -3.06 12.27
C VAL A 100 6.21 -4.23 11.33
N PRO A 101 5.18 -4.89 10.76
CA PRO A 101 5.40 -6.01 9.89
C PRO A 101 6.09 -5.54 8.60
N THR A 102 6.98 -6.38 8.08
CA THR A 102 7.61 -6.14 6.77
C THR A 102 6.57 -6.20 5.67
N VAL A 103 6.63 -5.27 4.71
CA VAL A 103 5.77 -5.26 3.53
C VAL A 103 6.62 -5.55 2.30
N VAL A 104 6.22 -6.54 1.50
CA VAL A 104 6.94 -6.93 0.29
C VAL A 104 5.97 -6.97 -0.89
N MET A 105 6.29 -6.24 -1.96
CA MET A 105 5.59 -6.35 -3.23
C MET A 105 6.25 -7.43 -4.09
N HIS A 106 5.44 -8.30 -4.68
CA HIS A 106 5.92 -9.37 -5.54
C HIS A 106 5.52 -9.07 -6.96
N LEU A 107 6.52 -8.88 -7.81
CA LEU A 107 6.34 -8.41 -9.18
C LEU A 107 6.41 -9.59 -10.15
N GLY A 108 5.94 -9.37 -11.38
CA GLY A 108 6.13 -10.27 -12.50
C GLY A 108 7.61 -10.65 -12.66
N SER A 109 7.88 -11.74 -13.37
CA SER A 109 9.23 -12.34 -13.52
C SER A 109 9.88 -12.86 -12.22
N GLY A 110 9.12 -12.96 -11.12
CA GLY A 110 9.58 -13.53 -9.85
C GLY A 110 10.33 -12.55 -8.94
N ALA A 111 10.37 -11.27 -9.30
CA ALA A 111 11.04 -10.26 -8.48
C ALA A 111 10.25 -9.92 -7.21
N SER A 112 10.97 -9.54 -6.15
CA SER A 112 10.39 -9.09 -4.90
C SER A 112 11.02 -7.76 -4.49
N MET A 113 10.18 -6.81 -4.10
CA MET A 113 10.56 -5.47 -3.68
C MET A 113 10.12 -5.27 -2.23
N PRO A 114 11.02 -5.43 -1.25
CA PRO A 114 10.72 -5.05 0.12
C PRO A 114 10.57 -3.53 0.19
N LEU A 115 9.56 -3.07 0.92
CA LEU A 115 9.34 -1.66 1.17
C LEU A 115 9.99 -1.27 2.50
N SER A 116 10.69 -0.14 2.51
CA SER A 116 11.11 0.47 3.76
C SER A 116 9.89 1.02 4.51
N THR A 117 10.01 1.14 5.83
CA THR A 117 8.92 1.57 6.70
C THR A 117 8.33 2.91 6.28
N GLU A 118 9.18 3.83 5.82
CA GLU A 118 8.82 5.18 5.36
C GLU A 118 7.93 5.15 4.10
N ASN A 119 7.93 4.05 3.34
CA ASN A 119 7.11 3.91 2.13
C ASN A 119 5.68 3.48 2.43
N TYR A 120 5.41 2.91 3.62
CA TYR A 120 4.07 2.46 3.99
C TYR A 120 3.55 3.04 5.31
N LEU A 121 4.34 3.85 6.01
CA LEU A 121 3.92 4.60 7.19
C LEU A 121 4.23 6.09 7.02
N ILE A 122 3.22 6.92 7.26
CA ILE A 122 3.34 8.37 7.26
C ILE A 122 3.23 8.87 8.70
N SER A 123 4.19 9.68 9.14
CA SER A 123 4.10 10.46 10.38
C SER A 123 3.52 11.84 10.05
N MET A 124 2.37 12.19 10.61
CA MET A 124 1.73 13.50 10.36
C MET A 124 1.99 14.53 11.45
N ASP A 125 2.52 14.10 12.60
CA ASP A 125 2.89 14.99 13.68
C ASP A 125 4.21 14.56 14.32
N THR A 126 4.79 15.46 15.13
CA THR A 126 5.90 15.16 16.05
C THR A 126 5.41 14.49 17.33
N LYS A 127 4.11 14.18 17.42
CA LYS A 127 3.46 13.64 18.61
C LYS A 127 3.37 12.12 18.54
N GLY A 128 4.05 11.45 17.61
CA GLY A 128 4.13 9.98 17.59
C GLY A 128 2.89 9.30 17.02
N THR A 129 2.24 9.94 16.04
CA THR A 129 1.09 9.38 15.34
C THR A 129 1.46 8.91 13.93
N PHE A 130 1.14 7.66 13.58
CA PHE A 130 1.46 7.06 12.28
C PHE A 130 0.22 6.51 11.57
N TYR A 131 0.23 6.68 10.25
CA TYR A 131 -0.84 6.25 9.35
C TYR A 131 -0.32 5.24 8.34
N PHE A 132 -1.11 4.23 8.02
CA PHE A 132 -0.79 3.28 6.96
C PHE A 132 -1.02 3.92 5.58
N ALA A 133 0.02 4.02 4.76
CA ALA A 133 0.07 4.82 3.53
C ALA A 133 -0.55 4.11 2.31
N PHE A 134 -1.60 3.31 2.54
CA PHE A 134 -2.38 2.68 1.50
C PHE A 134 -3.81 3.25 1.53
N VAL A 135 -4.40 3.44 0.37
CA VAL A 135 -5.77 3.96 0.24
C VAL A 135 -6.55 3.08 -0.72
N GLY A 136 -7.77 2.72 -0.33
CA GLY A 136 -8.72 2.05 -1.21
C GLY A 136 -9.24 3.01 -2.27
N THR A 137 -9.14 2.64 -3.55
CA THR A 137 -9.91 3.30 -4.60
C THR A 137 -11.21 2.53 -4.82
N ASP A 138 -12.30 3.28 -4.87
CA ASP A 138 -13.52 2.78 -5.48
C ASP A 138 -13.25 2.69 -6.98
N SER A 139 -13.25 1.46 -7.51
CA SER A 139 -13.21 1.23 -8.95
C SER A 139 -14.37 2.02 -9.57
N GLY A 140 -14.05 3.01 -10.41
CA GLY A 140 -15.00 4.03 -10.87
C GLY A 140 -16.36 3.50 -11.34
N ASN A 141 -17.39 4.20 -10.87
CA ASN A 141 -18.71 4.44 -11.44
C ASN A 141 -19.58 3.23 -11.80
N THR A 142 -20.47 2.84 -10.90
CA THR A 142 -21.88 2.71 -11.29
C THR A 142 -22.49 4.11 -11.28
N GLN A 143 -22.68 4.69 -12.47
CA GLN A 143 -23.76 5.65 -12.61
C GLN A 143 -25.07 4.88 -12.47
N GLN A 144 -25.81 5.17 -11.39
CA GLN A 144 -27.22 5.58 -11.39
C GLN A 144 -27.59 6.00 -9.97
#